data_AF-A0A7Y6WZA3-F1
#
_entry.id   AF-A0A7Y6WZA3-F1
#
_cell.length_a   1.000
_cell.length_b   1.000
_cell.length_c   1.000
_cell.angle_alpha   90.00
_cell.angle_beta   90.00
_cell.angle_gamma   90.00
#
_symmetry.space_group_name_H-M   'P 1'
#
loop_
_entity.id
_entity.type
_entity.pdbx_description
1 polymer ?
#
loop_
_entity_poly.entity_id
_entity_poly.type
_entity_poly.pdbx_seq_one_letter_code
_entity_poly.pdbx_strand_id
1 'polypeptide(L)'
;MNQRAISVLLSGFGLALSLAGCGTPAQDTPADTTQEAQASLAGQVYNVLGDTACPSGYTLASPEEARENQSTLCAMLGTWDIVRLANGGSMDGAGYGCGIRTVDSRGMGESLCKQVQQFSEVTGDGVCPAGLTVVSPMVARASQSDICSQLGTWDIVRLAGGGSMDGPGYGCGIRDVDTRSMGETLCAQLTFVEVVGDQPCAPGTALLAPTEAEARQSEVCALLGTWDVARLAGGGAMDGPGYGCGIRYWDTRTLGNALCQAL
;
A
#
# COMPACT_ATOMS: atom_id res chain seq x y z
N MET A 1 -7.65 3.22 79.16
CA MET A 1 -8.90 4.00 79.37
C MET A 1 -9.92 3.41 78.40
N ASN A 2 -10.84 2.57 78.86
CA ASN A 2 -12.23 2.93 79.23
C ASN A 2 -12.95 3.63 78.05
N GLN A 3 -14.10 3.21 77.50
CA GLN A 3 -15.24 2.46 78.05
C GLN A 3 -16.25 2.14 76.90
N ARG A 4 -16.94 0.99 77.00
CA ARG A 4 -18.41 0.72 76.89
C ARG A 4 -19.22 1.39 75.75
N ALA A 5 -19.79 0.65 74.80
CA ALA A 5 -21.01 -0.19 74.82
C ALA A 5 -22.35 0.57 74.73
N ILE A 6 -23.24 0.16 73.80
CA ILE A 6 -24.63 -0.34 74.00
C ILE A 6 -25.47 -0.28 72.69
N SER A 7 -26.03 -1.46 72.33
CA SER A 7 -27.35 -1.85 71.76
C SER A 7 -28.13 -0.92 70.81
N VAL A 8 -28.89 -1.40 69.81
CA VAL A 8 -30.14 -2.20 69.92
C VAL A 8 -30.49 -2.93 68.59
N LEU A 9 -31.17 -4.06 68.74
CA LEU A 9 -31.72 -5.04 67.78
C LEU A 9 -32.82 -4.54 66.82
N LEU A 10 -33.04 -5.27 65.71
CA LEU A 10 -34.34 -5.86 65.28
C LEU A 10 -34.07 -6.71 64.00
N SER A 11 -33.88 -8.03 64.08
CA SER A 11 -34.89 -9.09 63.92
C SER A 11 -35.75 -9.00 62.64
N GLY A 12 -35.37 -9.79 61.62
CA GLY A 12 -36.20 -10.13 60.46
C GLY A 12 -35.97 -11.59 60.08
N PHE A 13 -36.81 -12.47 60.62
CA PHE A 13 -36.86 -13.91 60.34
C PHE A 13 -37.45 -14.13 58.94
N GLY A 14 -36.80 -14.97 58.14
CA GLY A 14 -37.31 -15.44 56.86
C GLY A 14 -36.69 -16.79 56.51
N LEU A 15 -37.19 -17.85 57.16
CA LEU A 15 -36.91 -19.24 56.80
C LEU A 15 -37.88 -19.66 55.70
N ALA A 16 -37.37 -20.12 54.56
CA ALA A 16 -38.08 -21.08 53.72
C ALA A 16 -37.06 -22.06 53.13
N LEU A 17 -37.43 -23.33 53.24
CA LEU A 17 -36.61 -24.53 53.25
C LEU A 17 -37.12 -25.43 52.12
N SER A 18 -36.24 -25.98 51.28
CA SER A 18 -36.39 -27.27 50.58
C SER A 18 -35.25 -27.42 49.55
N LEU A 19 -34.20 -28.21 49.81
CA LEU A 19 -34.09 -29.68 49.68
C LEU A 19 -34.35 -30.20 48.25
N ALA A 20 -33.27 -30.61 47.56
CA ALA A 20 -33.03 -31.99 47.11
C ALA A 20 -32.00 -32.03 45.96
N GLY A 21 -31.02 -32.94 46.04
CA GLY A 21 -30.18 -33.30 44.89
C GLY A 21 -28.82 -33.89 45.27
N CYS A 22 -28.77 -35.21 45.48
CA CYS A 22 -27.61 -36.01 45.85
C CYS A 22 -26.60 -36.24 44.70
N GLY A 23 -25.30 -36.42 45.03
CA GLY A 23 -24.34 -37.15 44.20
C GLY A 23 -22.88 -36.69 44.26
N THR A 24 -22.05 -37.35 45.08
CA THR A 24 -20.56 -37.42 45.03
C THR A 24 -20.12 -38.65 44.20
N PRO A 25 -18.81 -38.94 43.89
CA PRO A 25 -17.54 -38.20 44.04
C PRO A 25 -16.57 -38.25 42.80
N ALA A 26 -15.36 -37.68 43.00
CA ALA A 26 -14.04 -38.12 42.47
C ALA A 26 -13.40 -37.42 41.25
N GLN A 27 -12.16 -36.96 41.52
CA GLN A 27 -10.92 -36.97 40.72
C GLN A 27 -10.95 -36.45 39.27
N ASP A 28 -10.14 -35.42 39.00
CA ASP A 28 -8.94 -35.53 38.17
C ASP A 28 -8.23 -34.18 38.09
N THR A 29 -6.93 -34.16 38.39
CA THR A 29 -6.03 -33.09 37.92
C THR A 29 -5.25 -33.69 36.76
N PRO A 30 -5.21 -33.01 35.60
CA PRO A 30 -3.90 -32.55 35.16
C PRO A 30 -3.93 -31.16 34.50
N ALA A 31 -2.88 -30.41 34.83
CA ALA A 31 -2.02 -29.65 33.92
C ALA A 31 -2.64 -28.72 32.85
N ASP A 32 -2.17 -27.47 32.95
CA ASP A 32 -1.52 -26.74 31.85
C ASP A 32 -2.35 -25.75 31.02
N THR A 33 -1.67 -24.65 30.72
CA THR A 33 -1.95 -23.67 29.66
C THR A 33 -3.20 -22.78 29.76
N THR A 34 -3.16 -21.79 30.66
CA THR A 34 -3.71 -20.46 30.33
C THR A 34 -2.75 -19.39 30.81
N GLN A 35 -1.55 -19.38 30.22
CA GLN A 35 -0.66 -18.22 30.27
C GLN A 35 0.25 -18.24 29.04
N GLU A 36 -0.35 -18.06 27.87
CA GLU A 36 0.25 -17.71 26.58
C GLU A 36 -0.97 -17.48 25.67
N ALA A 37 -1.22 -16.35 25.01
CA ALA A 37 -0.36 -15.27 24.59
C ALA A 37 -1.09 -13.93 24.79
N GLN A 38 -0.61 -13.12 25.74
CA GLN A 38 -0.74 -11.67 25.64
C GLN A 38 0.52 -11.15 24.94
N ALA A 39 0.64 -11.41 23.63
CA ALA A 39 1.52 -10.61 22.80
C ALA A 39 0.73 -9.34 22.46
N SER A 40 0.85 -8.30 23.30
CA SER A 40 0.42 -6.97 22.92
C SER A 40 1.28 -6.52 21.74
N LEU A 41 0.74 -6.61 20.53
CA LEU A 41 1.42 -6.10 19.34
C LEU A 41 1.15 -4.61 19.24
N ALA A 42 2.14 -3.85 19.68
CA ALA A 42 2.15 -2.40 19.68
C ALA A 42 2.66 -1.91 18.32
N GLY A 43 1.73 -1.49 17.45
CA GLY A 43 2.08 -0.83 16.20
C GLY A 43 0.85 -0.23 15.53
N GLN A 44 1.01 0.98 14.97
CA GLN A 44 0.02 1.55 14.07
C GLN A 44 -0.01 0.68 12.80
N VAL A 45 -1.18 0.15 12.46
CA VAL A 45 -1.40 -0.62 11.23
C VAL A 45 -1.88 0.31 10.15
N TYR A 46 -1.39 0.12 8.93
CA TYR A 46 -1.81 0.90 7.78
C TYR A 46 -1.84 0.03 6.52
N ASN A 47 -2.73 0.40 5.61
CA ASN A 47 -2.86 -0.20 4.28
C ASN A 47 -1.90 0.50 3.32
N VAL A 48 -1.10 -0.28 2.60
CA VAL A 48 -0.21 0.18 1.54
C VAL A 48 -0.75 -0.32 0.21
N LEU A 49 -1.03 0.61 -0.71
CA LEU A 49 -1.45 0.30 -2.08
C LEU A 49 -0.22 -0.12 -2.91
N GLY A 50 -0.27 -1.33 -3.48
CA GLY A 50 0.76 -1.90 -4.36
C GLY A 50 1.70 -2.88 -3.67
N ASP A 51 1.55 -4.18 -3.96
CA ASP A 51 2.39 -5.27 -3.44
C ASP A 51 3.75 -5.40 -4.19
N THR A 52 4.48 -4.29 -4.41
CA THR A 52 5.83 -4.26 -5.03
C THR A 52 6.56 -2.95 -4.69
N ALA A 53 7.48 -3.00 -3.73
CA ALA A 53 8.12 -1.78 -3.23
C ALA A 53 9.38 -1.40 -4.00
N CYS A 54 9.43 -0.13 -4.36
CA CYS A 54 10.66 0.52 -4.75
C CYS A 54 11.44 1.00 -3.51
N PRO A 55 12.78 1.09 -3.57
CA PRO A 55 13.58 1.69 -2.52
C PRO A 55 13.07 3.09 -2.14
N SER A 56 13.38 3.54 -0.93
CA SER A 56 13.04 4.90 -0.50
C SER A 56 13.54 5.93 -1.52
N GLY A 57 12.66 6.84 -1.95
CA GLY A 57 12.93 7.83 -3.00
C GLY A 57 12.55 7.38 -4.41
N TYR A 58 12.14 6.13 -4.59
CA TYR A 58 11.69 5.57 -5.86
C TYR A 58 10.21 5.16 -5.80
N THR A 59 9.57 5.10 -6.96
CA THR A 59 8.18 4.65 -7.16
C THR A 59 8.12 3.74 -8.37
N LEU A 60 7.10 2.90 -8.51
CA LEU A 60 6.97 2.05 -9.71
C LEU A 60 6.83 2.91 -10.97
N ALA A 61 7.50 2.50 -12.05
CA ALA A 61 7.26 3.05 -13.38
C ALA A 61 5.85 2.68 -13.85
N SER A 62 5.16 3.61 -14.51
CA SER A 62 3.86 3.32 -15.15
C SER A 62 4.03 2.62 -16.51
N PRO A 63 2.99 1.94 -17.02
CA PRO A 63 2.97 1.43 -18.40
C PRO A 63 3.25 2.51 -19.45
N GLU A 64 2.79 3.73 -19.24
CA GLU A 64 3.00 4.85 -20.16
C GLU A 64 4.48 5.25 -20.21
N GLU A 65 5.10 5.43 -19.05
CA GLU A 65 6.54 5.73 -18.96
C GLU A 65 7.40 4.60 -19.52
N ALA A 66 6.98 3.34 -19.31
CA ALA A 66 7.64 2.19 -19.89
C ALA A 66 7.60 2.22 -21.43
N ARG A 67 6.50 2.66 -22.04
CA ARG A 67 6.38 2.77 -23.50
C ARG A 67 7.25 3.89 -24.06
N GLU A 68 7.29 5.02 -23.37
CA GLU A 68 8.11 6.17 -23.77
C GLU A 68 9.60 5.87 -23.69
N ASN A 69 10.00 4.94 -22.81
CA ASN A 69 11.39 4.57 -22.57
C ASN A 69 11.71 3.12 -22.99
N GLN A 70 10.87 2.50 -23.82
CA GLN A 70 10.85 1.04 -24.02
C GLN A 70 12.21 0.46 -24.44
N SER A 71 12.91 1.10 -25.37
CA SER A 71 14.22 0.62 -25.84
C SER A 71 15.28 0.64 -24.74
N THR A 72 15.36 1.75 -23.99
CA THR A 72 16.30 1.92 -22.88
C THR A 72 16.00 0.95 -21.74
N LEU A 73 14.73 0.84 -21.36
CA LEU A 73 14.31 -0.04 -20.27
C LEU A 73 14.51 -1.51 -20.63
N CYS A 74 14.16 -1.91 -21.85
CA CYS A 74 14.35 -3.30 -22.26
C CYS A 74 15.82 -3.72 -22.32
N ALA A 75 16.72 -2.78 -22.59
CA ALA A 75 18.16 -3.04 -22.54
C ALA A 75 18.71 -3.12 -21.10
N MET A 76 17.98 -2.59 -20.12
CA MET A 76 18.31 -2.69 -18.70
C MET A 76 17.90 -4.05 -18.12
N LEU A 77 16.76 -4.58 -18.55
CA LEU A 77 16.23 -5.86 -18.11
C LEU A 77 17.07 -7.03 -18.60
N GLY A 78 17.14 -8.09 -17.80
CA GLY A 78 17.60 -9.39 -18.23
C GLY A 78 16.71 -10.00 -19.33
N THR A 79 17.28 -10.96 -20.06
CA THR A 79 16.67 -11.52 -21.27
C THR A 79 15.28 -12.10 -21.04
N TRP A 80 15.02 -12.69 -19.87
CA TRP A 80 13.78 -13.41 -19.56
C TRP A 80 13.01 -12.79 -18.39
N ASP A 81 13.30 -11.53 -18.10
CA ASP A 81 12.74 -10.84 -16.95
C ASP A 81 11.30 -10.44 -17.25
N ILE A 82 10.49 -10.36 -16.20
CA ILE A 82 9.13 -9.82 -16.25
C ILE A 82 8.97 -8.96 -15.01
N VAL A 83 9.04 -7.65 -15.22
CA VAL A 83 9.05 -6.67 -14.14
C VAL A 83 7.68 -6.05 -13.94
N ARG A 84 7.34 -5.80 -12.68
CA ARG A 84 6.12 -5.10 -12.28
C ARG A 84 6.20 -3.62 -12.60
N LEU A 85 5.11 -3.10 -13.14
CA LEU A 85 4.83 -1.67 -13.30
C LEU A 85 3.70 -1.25 -12.35
N ALA A 86 3.52 0.06 -12.20
CA ALA A 86 2.41 0.63 -11.44
C ALA A 86 1.04 0.16 -11.99
N ASN A 87 0.01 0.23 -11.15
CA ASN A 87 -1.38 -0.13 -11.50
C ASN A 87 -1.56 -1.56 -12.01
N GLY A 88 -0.64 -2.46 -11.65
CA GLY A 88 -0.69 -3.86 -12.06
C GLY A 88 -0.16 -4.13 -13.46
N GLY A 89 0.54 -3.17 -14.08
CA GLY A 89 1.17 -3.37 -15.39
C GLY A 89 2.43 -4.23 -15.33
N SER A 90 2.98 -4.53 -16.51
CA SER A 90 4.22 -5.29 -16.66
C SER A 90 5.06 -4.79 -17.82
N MET A 91 6.37 -5.07 -17.75
CA MET A 91 7.26 -5.04 -18.91
C MET A 91 8.07 -6.34 -18.97
N ASP A 92 8.15 -6.95 -20.15
CA ASP A 92 8.96 -8.14 -20.37
C ASP A 92 10.39 -7.76 -20.85
N GLY A 93 11.35 -8.65 -20.62
CA GLY A 93 12.71 -8.57 -21.16
C GLY A 93 12.81 -8.87 -22.66
N ALA A 94 14.02 -8.75 -23.20
CA ALA A 94 14.27 -8.83 -24.64
C ALA A 94 13.94 -10.19 -25.28
N GLY A 95 14.09 -11.29 -24.55
CA GLY A 95 13.75 -12.65 -24.99
C GLY A 95 12.25 -12.85 -25.21
N TYR A 96 11.42 -12.00 -24.61
CA TYR A 96 9.96 -11.95 -24.81
C TYR A 96 9.52 -10.78 -25.72
N GLY A 97 10.46 -10.05 -26.31
CA GLY A 97 10.18 -8.96 -27.24
C GLY A 97 9.81 -7.62 -26.59
N CYS A 98 10.21 -7.38 -25.34
CA CYS A 98 10.01 -6.12 -24.64
C CYS A 98 8.52 -5.72 -24.45
N GLY A 99 7.63 -6.70 -24.29
CA GLY A 99 6.19 -6.46 -24.24
C GLY A 99 5.75 -5.67 -23.01
N ILE A 100 4.92 -4.64 -23.19
CA ILE A 100 4.38 -3.82 -22.09
C ILE A 100 2.86 -4.06 -21.99
N ARG A 101 2.39 -4.38 -20.79
CA ARG A 101 0.97 -4.60 -20.47
C ARG A 101 0.51 -3.60 -19.42
N THR A 102 -0.70 -3.07 -19.60
CA THR A 102 -1.33 -2.18 -18.61
C THR A 102 -1.85 -2.94 -17.39
N VAL A 103 -2.27 -4.19 -17.59
CA VAL A 103 -2.73 -5.09 -16.54
C VAL A 103 -2.15 -6.45 -16.82
N ASP A 104 -1.49 -7.01 -15.82
CA ASP A 104 -0.91 -8.34 -15.86
C ASP A 104 -1.09 -9.02 -14.51
N SER A 105 -1.70 -10.19 -14.56
CA SER A 105 -2.03 -10.99 -13.38
C SER A 105 -0.96 -12.03 -13.05
N ARG A 106 0.06 -12.18 -13.91
CA ARG A 106 1.20 -13.06 -13.64
C ARG A 106 1.94 -12.58 -12.39
N GLY A 107 2.39 -13.54 -11.58
CA GLY A 107 3.33 -13.25 -10.49
C GLY A 107 4.68 -12.83 -11.08
N MET A 108 5.27 -11.78 -10.53
CA MET A 108 6.54 -11.20 -10.96
C MET A 108 7.49 -11.19 -9.78
N GLY A 109 8.78 -11.49 -10.00
CA GLY A 109 9.80 -11.46 -8.94
C GLY A 109 10.55 -10.13 -8.85
N GLU A 110 10.27 -9.20 -9.77
CA GLU A 110 11.02 -7.98 -9.99
C GLU A 110 10.08 -6.80 -10.23
N SER A 111 10.57 -5.59 -9.97
CA SER A 111 9.85 -4.35 -10.15
C SER A 111 10.68 -3.33 -10.91
N LEU A 112 10.03 -2.58 -11.81
CA LEU A 112 10.67 -1.45 -12.45
C LEU A 112 10.37 -0.19 -11.64
N CYS A 113 11.40 0.35 -11.02
CA CYS A 113 11.33 1.51 -10.16
C CYS A 113 11.91 2.74 -10.85
N LYS A 114 11.40 3.91 -10.52
CA LYS A 114 11.83 5.21 -11.03
C LYS A 114 11.92 6.25 -9.93
N GLN A 115 12.85 7.17 -10.09
CA GLN A 115 12.93 8.41 -9.33
C GLN A 115 13.00 9.58 -10.29
N VAL A 116 12.30 10.67 -9.95
CA VAL A 116 12.46 11.94 -10.65
C VAL A 116 13.67 12.67 -10.08
N GLN A 117 14.63 13.03 -10.94
CA GLN A 117 15.81 13.79 -10.53
C GLN A 117 15.56 15.29 -10.63
N GLN A 118 15.04 15.74 -11.77
CA GLN A 118 14.87 17.15 -12.09
C GLN A 118 13.68 17.33 -13.02
N PHE A 119 12.95 18.44 -12.85
CA PHE A 119 11.92 18.91 -13.77
C PHE A 119 12.48 20.06 -14.60
N SER A 120 12.05 20.14 -15.85
CA SER A 120 12.37 21.26 -16.72
C SER A 120 11.21 21.52 -17.66
N GLU A 121 10.80 22.78 -17.74
CA GLU A 121 9.95 23.28 -18.81
C GLU A 121 10.79 23.46 -20.08
N VAL A 122 10.31 22.95 -21.21
CA VAL A 122 11.01 23.01 -22.50
C VAL A 122 10.05 23.37 -23.62
N THR A 123 10.49 24.24 -24.52
CA THR A 123 9.71 24.65 -25.69
C THR A 123 9.46 23.49 -26.66
N GLY A 124 8.20 23.35 -27.06
CA GLY A 124 7.69 22.28 -27.90
C GLY A 124 6.44 21.64 -27.29
N ASP A 125 5.66 20.94 -28.13
CA ASP A 125 4.42 20.27 -27.70
C ASP A 125 4.62 18.74 -27.69
N GLY A 126 4.84 18.17 -26.50
CA GLY A 126 4.99 16.73 -26.28
C GLY A 126 6.36 16.16 -26.64
N VAL A 127 7.39 17.00 -26.75
CA VAL A 127 8.75 16.58 -27.13
C VAL A 127 9.73 17.01 -26.07
N CYS A 128 10.56 16.07 -25.62
CA CYS A 128 11.67 16.33 -24.71
C CYS A 128 13.02 16.15 -25.40
N PRO A 129 14.05 16.93 -24.99
CA PRO A 129 15.44 16.70 -25.40
C PRO A 129 15.92 15.28 -25.08
N ALA A 130 16.95 14.83 -25.77
CA ALA A 130 17.54 13.51 -25.55
C ALA A 130 17.94 13.32 -24.07
N GLY A 131 17.53 12.20 -23.49
CA GLY A 131 17.77 11.85 -22.09
C GLY A 131 16.63 12.25 -21.13
N LEU A 132 15.68 13.07 -21.58
CA LEU A 132 14.52 13.49 -20.80
C LEU A 132 13.24 12.83 -21.30
N THR A 133 12.25 12.69 -20.41
CA THR A 133 10.95 12.09 -20.70
C THR A 133 9.86 13.12 -20.47
N VAL A 134 8.76 13.03 -21.22
CA VAL A 134 7.58 13.86 -20.94
C VAL A 134 6.99 13.41 -19.61
N VAL A 135 6.66 14.36 -18.73
CA VAL A 135 6.12 14.04 -17.40
C VAL A 135 4.67 13.58 -17.51
N SER A 136 4.31 12.51 -16.81
CA SER A 136 2.93 12.02 -16.75
C SER A 136 2.07 12.84 -15.75
N PRO A 137 0.73 12.88 -15.94
CA PRO A 137 -0.19 13.50 -14.99
C PRO A 137 -0.05 12.98 -13.55
N MET A 138 0.27 11.70 -13.39
CA MET A 138 0.49 11.09 -12.08
C MET A 138 1.72 11.66 -11.38
N VAL A 139 2.85 11.76 -12.09
CA VAL A 139 4.07 12.39 -11.56
C VAL A 139 3.82 13.87 -11.26
N ALA A 140 3.13 14.56 -12.17
CA ALA A 140 2.77 15.96 -11.97
C ALA A 140 1.95 16.18 -10.69
N ARG A 141 1.00 15.29 -10.36
CA ARG A 141 0.21 15.35 -9.11
C ARG A 141 1.06 15.05 -7.88
N ALA A 142 1.95 14.06 -7.96
CA ALA A 142 2.81 13.68 -6.84
C ALA A 142 3.80 14.79 -6.45
N SER A 143 4.21 15.63 -7.41
CA SER A 143 5.17 16.72 -7.21
C SER A 143 4.57 18.09 -7.57
N GLN A 144 3.25 18.25 -7.44
CA GLN A 144 2.52 19.41 -7.98
C GLN A 144 3.03 20.75 -7.45
N SER A 145 3.28 20.85 -6.14
CA SER A 145 3.81 22.08 -5.52
C SER A 145 5.18 22.43 -6.08
N ASP A 146 6.08 21.44 -6.15
CA ASP A 146 7.46 21.62 -6.57
C ASP A 146 7.53 22.01 -8.05
N ILE A 147 6.80 21.30 -8.91
CA ILE A 147 6.72 21.60 -10.35
C ILE A 147 6.11 22.98 -10.55
N CYS A 148 4.97 23.28 -9.91
CA CYS A 148 4.28 24.54 -10.14
C CYS A 148 5.13 25.77 -9.76
N SER A 149 5.99 25.64 -8.75
CA SER A 149 6.92 26.71 -8.37
C SER A 149 8.04 26.96 -9.41
N GLN A 150 8.27 26.00 -10.31
CA GLN A 150 9.32 26.05 -11.33
C GLN A 150 8.80 26.46 -12.71
N LEU A 151 7.50 26.32 -12.96
CA LEU A 151 6.87 26.76 -14.20
C LEU A 151 6.81 28.29 -14.28
N GLY A 152 6.86 28.83 -15.50
CA GLY A 152 6.55 30.25 -15.67
C GLY A 152 5.09 30.56 -15.32
N THR A 153 4.87 31.81 -14.89
CA THR A 153 3.64 32.19 -14.17
C THR A 153 2.35 31.88 -14.93
N TRP A 154 2.37 32.06 -16.25
CA TRP A 154 1.20 31.89 -17.13
C TRP A 154 1.41 30.80 -18.18
N ASP A 155 2.37 29.91 -17.93
CA ASP A 155 2.64 28.83 -18.87
C ASP A 155 1.66 27.69 -18.65
N ILE A 156 1.45 26.93 -19.71
CA ILE A 156 0.69 25.68 -19.67
C ILE A 156 1.53 24.66 -20.43
N VAL A 157 1.97 23.64 -19.71
CA VAL A 157 2.91 22.65 -20.20
C VAL A 157 2.20 21.36 -20.58
N ARG A 158 2.62 20.75 -21.70
CA ARG A 158 2.19 19.42 -22.11
C ARG A 158 2.68 18.36 -21.13
N LEU A 159 1.80 17.42 -20.80
CA LEU A 159 2.12 16.17 -20.11
C LEU A 159 1.95 14.96 -21.04
N ALA A 160 2.53 13.83 -20.65
CA ALA A 160 2.40 12.56 -21.35
C ALA A 160 0.94 12.13 -21.46
N GLY A 161 0.63 11.34 -22.49
CA GLY A 161 -0.75 10.89 -22.76
C GLY A 161 -1.71 12.01 -23.19
N GLY A 162 -1.20 13.22 -23.48
CA GLY A 162 -2.00 14.37 -23.90
C GLY A 162 -2.53 15.22 -22.75
N GLY A 163 -2.07 15.01 -21.52
CA GLY A 163 -2.44 15.84 -20.37
C GLY A 163 -1.82 17.25 -20.41
N SER A 164 -2.13 18.05 -19.39
CA SER A 164 -1.53 19.37 -19.20
C SER A 164 -1.39 19.75 -17.73
N MET A 165 -0.44 20.64 -17.44
CA MET A 165 -0.33 21.33 -16.15
C MET A 165 -0.23 22.83 -16.36
N ASP A 166 -1.01 23.59 -15.61
CA ASP A 166 -0.95 25.06 -15.64
C ASP A 166 0.12 25.59 -14.67
N GLY A 167 0.68 26.75 -14.97
CA GLY A 167 1.55 27.51 -14.08
C GLY A 167 0.81 28.15 -12.89
N PRO A 168 1.54 28.79 -11.97
CA PRO A 168 1.00 29.27 -10.70
C PRO A 168 -0.03 30.39 -10.85
N GLY A 169 0.04 31.21 -11.90
CA GLY A 169 -0.95 32.26 -12.19
C GLY A 169 -2.33 31.70 -12.53
N TYR A 170 -2.41 30.45 -12.98
CA TYR A 170 -3.67 29.73 -13.23
C TYR A 170 -4.04 28.75 -12.11
N GLY A 171 -3.27 28.69 -11.02
CA GLY A 171 -3.57 27.85 -9.87
C GLY A 171 -3.09 26.40 -9.98
N CYS A 172 -2.07 26.12 -10.81
CA CYS A 172 -1.41 24.81 -10.87
C CYS A 172 -2.31 23.63 -11.30
N GLY A 173 -3.35 23.88 -12.11
CA GLY A 173 -4.31 22.84 -12.49
C GLY A 173 -3.69 21.72 -13.32
N ILE A 174 -4.01 20.46 -13.03
CA ILE A 174 -3.54 19.29 -13.80
C ILE A 174 -4.72 18.56 -14.45
N ARG A 175 -4.61 18.32 -15.75
CA ARG A 175 -5.62 17.60 -16.57
C ARG A 175 -4.98 16.36 -17.18
N ASP A 176 -5.70 15.24 -17.16
CA ASP A 176 -5.24 13.99 -17.79
C ASP A 176 -5.33 14.03 -19.32
N VAL A 177 -6.22 14.87 -19.86
CA VAL A 177 -6.42 15.06 -21.30
C VAL A 177 -6.66 16.54 -21.59
N ASP A 178 -5.91 17.08 -22.54
CA ASP A 178 -6.03 18.45 -23.02
C ASP A 178 -5.71 18.52 -24.52
N THR A 179 -6.72 18.83 -25.34
CA THR A 179 -6.60 18.80 -26.79
C THR A 179 -6.05 20.09 -27.39
N ARG A 180 -5.80 21.12 -26.57
CA ARG A 180 -5.22 22.38 -27.04
C ARG A 180 -3.75 22.18 -27.38
N SER A 181 -3.25 22.82 -28.42
CA SER A 181 -1.79 22.86 -28.68
C SER A 181 -1.10 23.70 -27.60
N MET A 182 0.07 23.24 -27.16
CA MET A 182 0.86 23.90 -26.12
C MET A 182 2.20 24.38 -26.67
N GLY A 183 2.69 25.50 -26.14
CA GLY A 183 4.01 26.03 -26.51
C GLY A 183 5.14 25.28 -25.83
N GLU A 184 4.85 24.68 -24.68
CA GLU A 184 5.83 24.16 -23.74
C GLU A 184 5.45 22.73 -23.30
N THR A 185 6.46 21.96 -22.90
CA THR A 185 6.34 20.58 -22.42
C THR A 185 7.07 20.45 -21.09
N LEU A 186 6.45 19.73 -20.14
CA LEU A 186 7.13 19.39 -18.90
C LEU A 186 7.95 18.13 -19.13
N CYS A 187 9.25 18.29 -19.04
CA CYS A 187 10.21 17.21 -19.13
C CYS A 187 10.80 16.88 -17.77
N ALA A 188 11.16 15.61 -17.57
CA ALA A 188 11.90 15.20 -16.40
C ALA A 188 13.04 14.24 -16.75
N GLN A 189 14.11 14.32 -15.97
CA GLN A 189 15.10 13.27 -15.94
C GLN A 189 14.61 12.18 -14.98
N LEU A 190 14.25 11.03 -15.53
CA LEU A 190 13.93 9.84 -14.75
C LEU A 190 15.18 8.98 -14.59
N THR A 191 15.40 8.47 -13.39
CA THR A 191 16.35 7.38 -13.13
C THR A 191 15.54 6.12 -12.90
N PHE A 192 15.67 5.16 -13.82
CA PHE A 192 15.05 3.86 -13.67
C PHE A 192 16.04 2.87 -13.06
N VAL A 193 15.52 1.99 -12.22
CA VAL A 193 16.26 0.87 -11.65
C VAL A 193 15.35 -0.35 -11.65
N GLU A 194 15.90 -1.48 -12.07
CA GLU A 194 15.28 -2.78 -11.83
C GLU A 194 15.59 -3.19 -10.40
N VAL A 195 14.57 -3.67 -9.69
CA VAL A 195 14.69 -4.11 -8.30
C VAL A 195 14.19 -5.54 -8.19
N VAL A 196 15.08 -6.42 -7.73
CA VAL A 196 14.77 -7.82 -7.44
C VAL A 196 14.16 -7.92 -6.04
N GLY A 197 12.96 -8.49 -5.94
CA GLY A 197 12.33 -8.85 -4.66
C GLY A 197 11.19 -7.93 -4.19
N ASP A 198 10.18 -8.56 -3.58
CA ASP A 198 8.98 -7.94 -3.00
C ASP A 198 9.21 -7.57 -1.52
N GLN A 199 9.29 -6.27 -1.18
CA GLN A 199 9.27 -5.83 0.23
C GLN A 199 8.25 -4.70 0.44
N PRO A 200 6.94 -5.01 0.48
CA PRO A 200 5.86 -4.02 0.46
C PRO A 200 5.77 -3.10 1.70
N CYS A 201 6.63 -3.31 2.71
CA CYS A 201 6.69 -2.49 3.91
C CYS A 201 8.01 -1.70 3.98
N ALA A 202 7.93 -0.44 4.39
CA ALA A 202 9.09 0.44 4.51
C ALA A 202 10.12 -0.09 5.54
N PRO A 203 11.42 0.26 5.43
CA PRO A 203 12.40 -0.05 6.44
C PRO A 203 11.94 0.36 7.86
N GLY A 204 12.08 -0.55 8.84
CA GLY A 204 11.57 -0.36 10.20
C GLY A 204 10.13 -0.80 10.43
N THR A 205 9.50 -1.41 9.42
CA THR A 205 8.14 -1.95 9.48
C THR A 205 8.11 -3.36 8.88
N ALA A 206 7.07 -4.14 9.18
CA ALA A 206 6.90 -5.50 8.68
C ALA A 206 5.46 -5.77 8.27
N LEU A 207 5.28 -6.79 7.40
CA LEU A 207 3.95 -7.30 7.07
C LEU A 207 3.23 -7.74 8.34
N LEU A 208 1.96 -7.38 8.46
CA LEU A 208 1.07 -7.81 9.54
C LEU A 208 0.86 -9.32 9.45
N ALA A 209 0.98 -10.05 10.57
CA ALA A 209 0.75 -11.49 10.55
C ALA A 209 -0.75 -11.84 10.53
N PRO A 210 -1.16 -12.98 9.92
CA PRO A 210 -2.57 -13.36 9.84
C PRO A 210 -3.28 -13.45 11.20
N THR A 211 -2.61 -13.98 12.22
CA THR A 211 -3.13 -14.06 13.59
C THR A 211 -3.43 -12.68 14.18
N GLU A 212 -2.64 -11.67 13.81
CA GLU A 212 -2.75 -10.30 14.33
C GLU A 212 -3.84 -9.53 13.58
N ALA A 213 -3.97 -9.78 12.27
CA ALA A 213 -5.09 -9.32 11.47
C ALA A 213 -6.42 -9.88 12.00
N GLU A 214 -6.47 -11.15 12.42
CA GLU A 214 -7.67 -11.77 13.01
C GLU A 214 -8.03 -11.12 14.35
N ALA A 215 -7.04 -10.87 15.20
CA ALA A 215 -7.26 -10.23 16.50
C ALA A 215 -7.84 -8.81 16.38
N ARG A 216 -7.60 -8.12 15.25
CA ARG A 216 -8.03 -6.74 14.98
C ARG A 216 -8.86 -6.61 13.69
N GLN A 217 -9.56 -7.67 13.30
CA GLN A 217 -10.15 -7.79 11.96
C GLN A 217 -11.05 -6.61 11.57
N SER A 218 -11.90 -6.13 12.49
CA SER A 218 -12.80 -5.00 12.21
C SER A 218 -12.04 -3.69 11.96
N GLU A 219 -11.00 -3.42 12.75
CA GLU A 219 -10.15 -2.23 12.63
C GLU A 219 -9.34 -2.30 11.34
N VAL A 220 -8.66 -3.42 11.10
CA VAL A 220 -7.80 -3.61 9.94
C VAL A 220 -8.61 -3.61 8.64
N CYS A 221 -9.81 -4.19 8.64
CA CYS A 221 -10.69 -4.17 7.47
C CYS A 221 -11.17 -2.76 7.12
N ALA A 222 -11.34 -1.89 8.11
CA ALA A 222 -11.75 -0.50 7.89
C ALA A 222 -10.65 0.35 7.22
N LEU A 223 -9.39 -0.10 7.25
CA LEU A 223 -8.27 0.54 6.55
C LEU A 223 -8.25 0.18 5.05
N LEU A 224 -8.97 -0.86 4.65
CA LEU A 224 -9.05 -1.33 3.28
C LEU A 224 -10.19 -0.64 2.52
N GLY A 225 -9.98 -0.40 1.23
CA GLY A 225 -11.06 -0.07 0.31
C GLY A 225 -12.04 -1.23 0.15
N THR A 226 -13.27 -0.92 -0.30
CA THR A 226 -14.39 -1.88 -0.34
C THR A 226 -14.04 -3.20 -1.05
N TRP A 227 -13.23 -3.16 -2.11
CA TRP A 227 -12.89 -4.31 -2.93
C TRP A 227 -11.39 -4.64 -2.93
N ASP A 228 -10.67 -4.17 -1.91
CA ASP A 228 -9.24 -4.42 -1.78
C ASP A 228 -8.98 -5.88 -1.35
N VAL A 229 -7.80 -6.39 -1.70
CA VAL A 229 -7.22 -7.57 -1.07
C VAL A 229 -5.76 -7.25 -0.75
N ALA A 230 -5.38 -7.44 0.51
CA ALA A 230 -4.08 -7.03 1.04
C ALA A 230 -3.24 -8.23 1.50
N ARG A 231 -1.94 -8.19 1.21
CA ARG A 231 -0.92 -9.17 1.62
C ARG A 231 -0.68 -9.10 3.12
N LEU A 232 -0.55 -10.28 3.73
CA LEU A 232 -0.11 -10.51 5.10
C LEU A 232 1.21 -11.30 5.12
N ALA A 233 1.85 -11.36 6.28
CA ALA A 233 3.06 -12.14 6.48
C ALA A 233 2.83 -13.63 6.19
N GLY A 234 3.90 -14.34 5.80
CA GLY A 234 3.84 -15.78 5.53
C GLY A 234 3.01 -16.18 4.30
N GLY A 235 2.70 -15.24 3.40
CA GLY A 235 1.89 -15.48 2.21
C GLY A 235 0.39 -15.40 2.45
N GLY A 236 -0.06 -14.93 3.63
CA GLY A 236 -1.47 -14.73 3.92
C GLY A 236 -2.09 -13.54 3.17
N ALA A 237 -3.40 -13.35 3.34
CA ALA A 237 -4.16 -12.25 2.75
C ALA A 237 -5.36 -11.85 3.60
N MET A 238 -5.80 -10.60 3.47
CA MET A 238 -7.04 -10.08 4.01
C MET A 238 -7.86 -9.39 2.92
N ASP A 239 -9.13 -9.75 2.77
CA ASP A 239 -10.06 -9.09 1.86
C ASP A 239 -10.68 -7.83 2.49
N GLY A 240 -11.11 -6.88 1.68
CA GLY A 240 -11.84 -5.68 2.08
C GLY A 240 -13.32 -5.96 2.45
N PRO A 241 -14.06 -4.94 2.92
CA PRO A 241 -15.39 -5.13 3.48
C PRO A 241 -16.45 -5.60 2.47
N GLY A 242 -16.31 -5.28 1.18
CA GLY A 242 -17.18 -5.77 0.11
C GLY A 242 -17.07 -7.28 -0.11
N TYR A 243 -15.95 -7.89 0.29
CA TYR A 243 -15.73 -9.34 0.29
C TYR A 243 -15.91 -9.98 1.68
N GLY A 244 -16.39 -9.21 2.67
CA GLY A 244 -16.66 -9.72 4.01
C GLY A 244 -15.45 -9.81 4.93
N CYS A 245 -14.37 -9.07 4.65
CA CYS A 245 -13.18 -9.00 5.51
C CYS A 245 -12.45 -10.34 5.73
N GLY A 246 -12.55 -11.28 4.79
CA GLY A 246 -12.01 -12.64 4.94
C GLY A 246 -10.48 -12.65 5.09
N ILE A 247 -9.97 -13.41 6.06
CA ILE A 247 -8.52 -13.61 6.27
C ILE A 247 -8.15 -15.04 5.85
N ARG A 248 -7.03 -15.16 5.15
CA ARG A 248 -6.44 -16.44 4.73
C ARG A 248 -4.97 -16.47 5.16
N TYR A 249 -4.54 -17.60 5.69
CA TYR A 249 -3.14 -17.83 6.09
C TYR A 249 -2.22 -18.12 4.90
N TRP A 250 -2.80 -18.51 3.77
CA TRP A 250 -2.09 -18.75 2.53
C TRP A 250 -2.94 -18.32 1.35
N ASP A 251 -2.38 -17.48 0.50
CA ASP A 251 -3.04 -16.96 -0.67
C ASP A 251 -2.05 -16.79 -1.81
N THR A 252 -2.20 -17.63 -2.84
CA THR A 252 -1.32 -17.64 -4.01
C THR A 252 -1.73 -16.59 -5.05
N ARG A 253 -2.79 -15.83 -4.82
CA ARG A 253 -3.22 -14.77 -5.73
C ARG A 253 -2.25 -13.60 -5.62
N THR A 254 -1.98 -12.95 -6.74
CA THR A 254 -1.27 -11.66 -6.80
C THR A 254 -2.20 -10.59 -6.23
N LEU A 255 -1.75 -9.85 -5.20
CA LEU A 255 -2.59 -8.92 -4.46
C LEU A 255 -2.27 -7.46 -4.80
N GLY A 256 -3.25 -6.59 -4.58
CA GLY A 256 -3.14 -5.16 -4.92
C GLY A 256 -2.64 -4.28 -3.79
N ASN A 257 -2.59 -4.80 -2.55
CA ASN A 257 -2.29 -4.05 -1.34
C ASN A 257 -1.44 -4.90 -0.38
N ALA A 258 -0.88 -4.28 0.66
CA ALA A 258 -0.23 -4.93 1.79
C ALA A 258 -0.61 -4.25 3.11
N LEU A 259 -0.71 -5.03 4.19
CA LEU A 259 -0.93 -4.50 5.54
C LEU A 259 0.40 -4.54 6.30
N CYS A 260 0.84 -3.38 6.78
CA CYS A 260 2.11 -3.22 7.47
C CYS A 260 1.92 -2.73 8.92
N GLN A 261 2.87 -3.05 9.78
CA GLN A 261 2.97 -2.58 11.16
C GLN A 261 4.41 -2.19 11.52
N ALA A 262 4.57 -1.31 12.50
CA ALA A 262 5.89 -0.96 13.05
C ALA A 262 6.54 -2.17 13.76
N LEU A 263 7.87 -2.27 13.67
CA LEU A 263 8.70 -3.25 14.40
C LEU A 263 9.07 -2.77 15.81
#